data_AF-A0A7X1B7I9-F1
#
_entry.id   AF-A0A7X1B7I9-F1
#
_cell.length_a   1.000
_cell.length_b   1.000
_cell.length_c   1.000
_cell.angle_alpha   90.00
_cell.angle_beta   90.00
_cell.angle_gamma   90.00
#
_symmetry.space_group_name_H-M   'P 1'
#
loop_
_entity.id
_entity.type
_entity.pdbx_description
1 polymer ?
#
loop_
_entity_poly.entity_id
_entity_poly.type
_entity_poly.pdbx_seq_one_letter_code
_entity_poly.pdbx_strand_id
1 'polypeptide(L)'
;MEDEPVEFPISDELDLHTFRPGEVKELLPDYFELCREKGIFKVRVIHGKGTGALRELVHAQLKKNDSVIRFELGDQTSGGWGATLVWLKQSEVTEP
;
A
#
# COMPACT_ATOMS: atom_id res chain seq x y z
N MET A 1 14.13 17.93 16.92
CA MET A 1 12.68 17.77 17.08
C MET A 1 12.45 16.30 16.84
N GLU A 2 12.14 15.55 17.89
CA GLU A 2 11.75 14.15 17.74
C GLU A 2 10.39 14.16 17.02
N ASP A 3 10.32 13.60 15.82
CA ASP A 3 9.04 13.30 15.18
C ASP A 3 8.34 12.25 16.05
N GLU A 4 7.34 12.67 16.82
CA GLU A 4 6.46 11.74 17.53
C GLU A 4 5.80 10.81 16.49
N PRO A 5 5.74 9.49 16.75
CA PRO A 5 5.14 8.55 15.82
C PRO A 5 3.66 8.89 15.66
N VAL A 6 3.25 9.27 14.45
CA VAL A 6 1.85 9.48 14.12
C VAL A 6 1.18 8.10 14.05
N GLU A 7 0.27 7.82 14.98
CA GLU A 7 -0.59 6.64 14.88
C GLU A 7 -1.58 6.82 13.73
N PHE A 8 -1.28 6.20 12.59
CA PHE A 8 -2.20 6.14 11.47
C PHE A 8 -3.16 4.96 11.65
N PRO A 9 -4.49 5.19 11.63
CA PRO A 9 -5.44 4.09 11.62
C PRO A 9 -5.25 3.29 10.32
N ILE A 10 -4.89 2.02 10.47
CA ILE A 10 -4.76 1.11 9.34
C ILE A 10 -6.15 0.89 8.73
N SER A 11 -6.28 1.24 7.46
CA SER A 11 -7.51 1.12 6.67
C SER A 11 -7.22 0.44 5.33
N ASP A 12 -8.25 0.31 4.50
CA ASP A 12 -8.13 -0.15 3.12
C ASP A 12 -7.54 0.90 2.17
N GLU A 13 -7.08 2.05 2.67
CA GLU A 13 -6.45 3.11 1.88
C GLU A 13 -5.10 3.53 2.45
N LEU A 14 -4.12 3.73 1.57
CA LEU A 14 -2.79 4.27 1.91
C LEU A 14 -2.46 5.43 0.97
N ASP A 15 -2.40 6.64 1.49
CA ASP A 15 -2.02 7.83 0.74
C ASP A 15 -0.51 8.10 0.86
N LEU A 16 0.17 8.17 -0.29
CA LEU A 16 1.62 8.35 -0.39
C LEU A 16 2.05 9.79 -0.71
N HIS A 17 1.15 10.77 -0.83
CA HIS A 17 1.49 12.15 -1.21
C HIS A 17 2.42 12.85 -0.21
N THR A 18 2.40 12.44 1.05
CA THR A 18 3.23 13.01 2.12
C THR A 18 4.53 12.26 2.34
N PHE A 19 4.74 11.13 1.66
CA PHE A 19 5.89 10.26 1.86
C PHE A 19 6.97 10.51 0.81
N ARG A 20 8.23 10.45 1.24
CA ARG A 20 9.38 10.49 0.36
C ARG A 20 9.56 9.14 -0.34
N PRO A 21 10.11 9.09 -1.56
CA PRO A 21 10.34 7.84 -2.28
C PRO A 21 11.18 6.79 -1.52
N GLY A 22 12.06 7.22 -0.60
CA GLY A 22 12.81 6.28 0.26
C GLY A 22 11.92 5.55 1.25
N GLU A 23 11.00 6.27 1.87
CA GLU A 23 10.10 5.77 2.93
C GLU A 23 9.08 4.77 2.36
N VAL A 24 8.61 4.99 1.12
CA VAL A 24 7.63 4.11 0.45
C VAL A 24 8.11 2.65 0.34
N LYS A 25 9.42 2.44 0.23
CA LYS A 25 9.98 1.08 0.09
C LYS A 25 9.82 0.24 1.35
N GLU A 26 9.95 0.87 2.51
CA GLU A 26 9.83 0.23 3.82
C GLU A 26 8.37 0.26 4.29
N LEU A 27 7.65 1.34 4.01
CA LEU A 27 6.26 1.52 4.40
C LEU A 27 5.31 0.48 3.80
N LEU A 28 5.46 0.14 2.51
CA LEU A 28 4.49 -0.73 1.83
C LEU A 28 4.42 -2.14 2.44
N PRO A 29 5.55 -2.86 2.65
CA PRO A 29 5.55 -4.14 3.35
C PRO A 29 4.89 -4.08 4.73
N ASP A 30 5.32 -3.12 5.56
CA ASP A 30 4.85 -2.98 6.95
C ASP A 30 3.35 -2.69 6.99
N TYR A 31 2.87 -1.78 6.12
CA TYR A 31 1.45 -1.45 6.04
C TYR A 31 0.62 -2.67 5.60
N PHE A 32 1.10 -3.47 4.65
CA PHE A 32 0.39 -4.66 4.21
C PHE A 32 0.36 -5.77 5.25
N GLU A 33 1.40 -5.91 6.05
CA GLU A 33 1.39 -6.83 7.19
C GLU A 33 0.29 -6.43 8.19
N LEU A 34 0.26 -5.15 8.58
CA LEU A 34 -0.77 -4.62 9.48
C LEU A 34 -2.19 -4.73 8.89
N CYS A 35 -2.36 -4.50 7.59
CA CYS A 35 -3.63 -4.72 6.90
C CYS A 35 -4.08 -6.19 7.04
N ARG A 36 -3.18 -7.14 6.81
CA ARG A 36 -3.49 -8.57 6.86
C ARG A 36 -3.85 -9.01 8.28
N GLU A 37 -3.15 -8.52 9.31
CA GLU A 37 -3.49 -8.75 10.73
C GLU A 37 -4.89 -8.25 11.08
N LYS A 38 -5.33 -7.15 10.45
CA LYS A 38 -6.67 -6.57 10.63
C LYS A 38 -7.74 -7.14 9.70
N GLY A 39 -7.42 -8.15 8.89
CA GLY A 39 -8.36 -8.75 7.94
C GLY A 39 -8.66 -7.88 6.70
N ILE A 40 -7.81 -6.90 6.42
CA ILE A 40 -7.92 -6.01 5.25
C ILE A 40 -7.07 -6.61 4.13
N PHE A 41 -7.74 -7.25 3.16
CA PHE A 41 -7.05 -7.96 2.07
C PHE A 41 -7.12 -7.24 0.72
N LYS A 42 -7.78 -6.09 0.67
CA LYS A 42 -7.83 -5.23 -0.50
C LYS A 42 -7.44 -3.82 -0.06
N VAL A 43 -6.35 -3.30 -0.61
CA VAL A 43 -5.80 -2.00 -0.23
C VAL A 43 -5.69 -1.12 -1.47
N ARG A 44 -6.10 0.14 -1.35
CA ARG A 44 -5.95 1.18 -2.36
C ARG A 44 -4.76 2.07 -2.01
N VAL A 45 -3.69 1.93 -2.79
CA VAL A 45 -2.48 2.75 -2.64
C VAL A 45 -2.59 3.97 -3.55
N ILE A 46 -2.71 5.15 -2.96
CA ILE A 46 -2.88 6.42 -3.65
C ILE A 46 -1.50 7.07 -3.78
N HIS A 47 -0.98 7.15 -5.00
CA HIS A 47 0.34 7.73 -5.30
C HIS A 47 0.26 8.99 -6.17
N GLY A 48 -0.96 9.44 -6.46
CA GLY A 48 -1.20 10.57 -7.35
C GLY A 48 -0.84 10.27 -8.80
N LYS A 49 -1.13 11.24 -9.66
CA LYS A 49 -0.92 11.17 -11.11
C LYS A 49 0.50 11.62 -11.46
N GLY A 50 0.86 12.87 -11.17
CA GLY A 50 2.22 13.37 -11.31
C GLY A 50 2.91 12.99 -12.62
N THR A 51 4.22 12.73 -12.56
CA THR A 51 5.03 12.20 -13.68
C THR A 51 4.92 10.68 -13.85
N GLY A 52 4.26 9.98 -12.92
CA GLY A 52 4.22 8.52 -12.85
C GLY A 52 5.40 7.86 -12.12
N ALA A 53 6.38 8.63 -11.62
CA ALA A 53 7.55 8.08 -10.91
C ALA A 53 7.16 7.33 -9.62
N LEU A 54 6.23 7.88 -8.83
CA LEU A 54 5.77 7.23 -7.60
C LEU A 54 4.98 5.96 -7.88
N ARG A 55 4.14 5.96 -8.92
CA ARG A 55 3.46 4.77 -9.43
C ARG A 55 4.46 3.67 -9.80
N GLU A 56 5.51 4.00 -10.54
CA GLU A 56 6.53 3.03 -10.94
C GLU A 56 7.28 2.45 -9.75
N LEU A 57 7.61 3.29 -8.76
CA LEU A 57 8.19 2.84 -7.50
C LEU A 57 7.25 1.87 -6.77
N VAL A 58 5.98 2.23 -6.60
CA VAL A 58 4.95 1.38 -5.98
C VAL A 58 4.87 0.04 -6.72
N HIS A 59 4.71 0.05 -8.04
CA HIS A 59 4.62 -1.17 -8.86
C HIS A 59 5.89 -2.03 -8.76
N ALA A 60 7.07 -1.42 -8.67
CA ALA A 60 8.32 -2.14 -8.47
C ALA A 60 8.40 -2.81 -7.10
N GLN A 61 7.86 -2.21 -6.04
CA GLN A 61 7.76 -2.84 -4.72
C GLN A 61 6.71 -3.95 -4.71
N LEU A 62 5.53 -3.71 -5.28
CA LEU A 62 4.44 -4.70 -5.31
C LEU A 62 4.86 -5.99 -6.02
N LYS A 63 5.62 -5.90 -7.12
CA LYS A 63 6.14 -7.07 -7.85
C LYS A 63 7.09 -7.94 -7.03
N LYS A 64 7.70 -7.40 -5.97
CA LYS A 64 8.67 -8.10 -5.12
C LYS A 64 8.07 -8.55 -3.79
N ASN A 65 6.83 -8.17 -3.50
CA ASN A 65 6.21 -8.42 -2.21
C ASN A 65 5.43 -9.73 -2.26
N ASP A 66 5.91 -10.74 -1.53
CA ASP A 66 5.30 -12.08 -1.51
C ASP A 66 3.90 -12.11 -0.89
N SER A 67 3.50 -11.09 -0.13
CA SER A 67 2.14 -10.99 0.42
C SER A 67 1.11 -10.50 -0.62
N VAL A 68 1.55 -9.99 -1.78
CA VAL A 68 0.65 -9.48 -2.83
C VAL A 68 0.27 -10.62 -3.79
N ILE A 69 -1.03 -10.83 -3.98
CA ILE A 69 -1.58 -11.79 -4.95
C ILE A 69 -1.59 -11.17 -6.35
N ARG A 70 -2.14 -9.96 -6.46
CA ARG A 70 -2.28 -9.21 -7.70
C ARG A 70 -2.42 -7.72 -7.39
N PHE A 71 -2.14 -6.89 -8.40
CA PHE A 71 -2.43 -5.47 -8.34
C PHE A 71 -2.82 -4.94 -9.72
N GLU A 72 -3.59 -3.87 -9.75
CA GLU A 72 -3.99 -3.19 -10.98
C GLU A 72 -4.16 -1.69 -10.73
N LEU A 73 -4.13 -0.88 -11.78
CA LEU A 73 -4.46 0.54 -11.64
C LEU A 73 -5.93 0.70 -11.26
N GLY A 74 -6.22 1.77 -10.52
CA GLY A 74 -7.60 2.14 -10.23
C GLY A 74 -8.41 2.40 -11.50
N ASP A 75 -9.71 2.19 -11.39
CA ASP A 75 -10.72 2.59 -12.38
C ASP A 75 -11.20 4.03 -12.13
N GLN A 76 -12.23 4.47 -12.86
CA GLN A 76 -12.79 5.82 -12.72
C GLN A 76 -13.31 6.15 -11.30
N THR A 77 -13.67 5.13 -10.51
CA THR A 77 -14.23 5.29 -9.16
C THR A 77 -13.19 5.10 -8.05
N SER A 78 -12.06 4.46 -8.36
CA SER A 78 -11.00 4.11 -7.40
C SER A 78 -9.70 4.91 -7.61
N GLY A 79 -9.75 6.04 -8.33
CA GLY A 79 -8.62 6.97 -8.46
C GLY A 79 -7.90 6.92 -9.81
N GLY A 80 -8.36 6.08 -10.73
CA GLY A 80 -7.79 5.91 -12.06
C GLY A 80 -6.31 5.50 -11.98
N TRP A 81 -5.52 5.99 -12.92
CA TRP A 81 -4.07 5.79 -12.90
C TRP A 81 -3.33 6.51 -11.75
N GLY A 82 -4.04 7.27 -10.91
CA GLY A 82 -3.47 7.91 -9.72
C GLY A 82 -3.46 7.01 -8.47
N ALA A 83 -4.03 5.82 -8.57
CA ALA A 83 -4.04 4.83 -7.51
C ALA A 83 -3.79 3.43 -8.06
N THR A 84 -3.33 2.54 -7.18
CA THR A 84 -3.15 1.12 -7.46
C THR A 84 -3.94 0.32 -6.44
N LEU A 85 -4.83 -0.55 -6.93
CA LEU A 85 -5.54 -1.53 -6.12
C LEU A 85 -4.66 -2.75 -5.93
N VAL A 86 -4.53 -3.21 -4.69
CA VAL A 86 -3.65 -4.31 -4.27
C VAL A 86 -4.50 -5.35 -3.54
N TRP A 87 -4.34 -6.61 -3.93
CA TRP A 87 -4.95 -7.75 -3.23
C TRP A 87 -3.87 -8.51 -2.49
N LEU A 88 -4.07 -8.69 -1.19
CA LEU A 88 -3.13 -9.36 -0.30
C LEU A 88 -3.55 -10.80 -0.04
N LYS A 89 -2.58 -11.65 0.25
CA LYS A 89 -2.79 -13.00 0.78
C LYS A 89 -3.46 -12.90 2.13
N GLN A 90 -4.44 -13.76 2.38
CA GLN A 90 -4.98 -13.93 3.72
C GLN A 90 -3.84 -14.27 4.67
N SER A 91 -3.89 -13.75 5.88
CA SER A 91 -3.06 -14.31 6.95
C SER A 91 -3.58 -15.72 7.19
N GLU A 92 -2.71 -16.71 7.02
CA GLU A 92 -2.95 -18.01 7.62
C GLU A 92 -2.91 -17.75 9.13
N VAL A 93 -4.08 -17.54 9.71
CA VAL A 93 -4.22 -17.60 11.15
C VAL A 93 -3.95 -19.06 11.47
N THR A 94 -2.70 -19.39 11.82
CA THR A 94 -2.41 -20.59 12.58
C THR A 94 -3.07 -20.37 13.94
N GLU A 95 -4.33 -20.80 14.04
CA GLU A 95 -4.96 -21.00 15.33
C GLU A 95 -4.07 -21.96 16.14
N PRO A 96 -3.71 -21.61 17.40
CA PRO A 96 -2.94 -22.49 18.27
C PRO A 96 -3.71 -23.74 18.71
#